data_AF-A0A0D7CCF7-F1
#
_entry.id   AF-A0A0D7CCF7-F1
#
_cell.length_a   1.000
_cell.length_b   1.000
_cell.length_c   1.000
_cell.angle_alpha   90.00
_cell.angle_beta   90.00
_cell.angle_gamma   90.00
#
_symmetry.space_group_name_H-M   'P 1'
#
loop_
_entity.id
_entity.type
_entity.pdbx_description
1 polymer ?
#
loop_
_entity_poly.entity_id
_entity_poly.type
_entity_poly.pdbx_seq_one_letter_code
_entity_poly.pdbx_strand_id
1 'polypeptide(L)'
;MGSLHSALVALIAVCVLIFVAAWIAGAVYFGVKSQAGPGEWMRGVRRTLPRRLLLIAGAYAFSVLVRQFPQFWHRLQYWQPVLALLGALLAVASTALLLWARWVLGTMWASVPMVREHHELRTDGPYRLVRHPIYTGLLGLIIGGMLACGFGVWTAFLVVAVPWLLRRVRVEDDLMAHQFGAAYDAYRARVPALIPWPRRTRGSGAG
;
A
#
# COMPACT_ATOMS: atom_id res chain seq x y z
N MET A 1 -24.70 9.36 -18.72
CA MET A 1 -23.86 9.10 -17.52
C MET A 1 -23.37 7.64 -17.40
N GLY A 2 -23.97 6.65 -18.09
CA GLY A 2 -23.63 5.23 -17.91
C GLY A 2 -22.27 4.76 -18.45
N SER A 3 -21.90 5.07 -19.70
CA SER A 3 -20.72 4.46 -20.34
C SER A 3 -19.38 4.85 -19.71
N LEU A 4 -19.16 6.14 -19.47
CA LEU A 4 -17.91 6.63 -18.85
C LEU A 4 -17.75 6.12 -17.42
N HIS A 5 -18.81 6.21 -16.60
CA HIS A 5 -18.75 5.74 -15.22
C HIS A 5 -18.49 4.24 -15.14
N SER A 6 -19.19 3.43 -15.94
CA SER A 6 -18.94 1.98 -16.02
C SER A 6 -17.52 1.64 -16.50
N ALA A 7 -16.99 2.38 -17.48
CA ALA A 7 -15.62 2.20 -17.95
C ALA A 7 -14.58 2.52 -16.86
N LEU A 8 -14.79 3.60 -16.10
CA LEU A 8 -13.90 3.96 -14.99
C LEU A 8 -13.97 2.95 -13.85
N VAL A 9 -15.16 2.46 -13.49
CA VAL A 9 -15.32 1.38 -12.50
C VAL A 9 -14.58 0.12 -12.94
N ALA A 10 -14.71 -0.28 -14.21
CA ALA A 10 -14.00 -1.42 -14.77
C ALA A 10 -12.47 -1.23 -14.73
N LEU A 11 -11.97 -0.04 -15.07
CA LEU A 11 -10.54 0.30 -14.99
C LEU A 11 -10.00 0.17 -13.56
N ILE A 12 -10.73 0.70 -12.56
CA ILE A 12 -10.35 0.59 -11.15
C ILE A 12 -10.36 -0.88 -10.72
N ALA A 13 -11.36 -1.67 -11.13
CA ALA A 13 -11.41 -3.09 -10.86
C ALA A 13 -10.20 -3.82 -11.44
N VAL A 14 -9.80 -3.52 -12.68
CA VAL A 14 -8.59 -4.05 -13.31
C VAL A 14 -7.33 -3.68 -12.50
N CYS A 15 -7.19 -2.42 -12.08
CA CYS A 15 -6.05 -2.00 -11.25
C CYS A 15 -5.97 -2.79 -9.93
N VAL A 16 -7.11 -2.99 -9.25
CA VAL A 16 -7.19 -3.79 -8.02
C VAL A 16 -6.87 -5.25 -8.29
N LEU A 17 -7.38 -5.84 -9.38
CA LEU A 17 -7.08 -7.22 -9.76
C LEU A 17 -5.59 -7.42 -10.05
N ILE A 18 -4.97 -6.48 -10.76
CA ILE A 18 -3.51 -6.50 -11.01
C ILE A 18 -2.74 -6.45 -9.68
N PHE A 19 -3.13 -5.56 -8.77
CA PHE A 19 -2.53 -5.47 -7.44
C PHE A 19 -2.63 -6.82 -6.69
N VAL A 20 -3.83 -7.39 -6.60
CA VAL A 20 -4.08 -8.66 -5.90
C VAL A 20 -3.30 -9.79 -6.55
N ALA A 21 -3.32 -9.90 -7.88
CA ALA A 21 -2.60 -10.92 -8.62
C ALA A 21 -1.08 -10.81 -8.39
N ALA A 22 -0.51 -9.61 -8.47
CA ALA A 22 0.90 -9.37 -8.20
C ALA A 22 1.29 -9.74 -6.76
N TRP A 23 0.41 -9.47 -5.78
CA TRP A 23 0.64 -9.84 -4.39
C TRP A 23 0.59 -11.35 -4.14
N ILE A 24 -0.39 -12.03 -4.72
CA ILE A 24 -0.53 -13.49 -4.64
C ILE A 24 0.65 -14.17 -5.34
N ALA A 25 0.95 -13.77 -6.58
CA ALA A 25 2.07 -14.30 -7.35
C ALA A 25 3.40 -14.10 -6.60
N GLY A 26 3.62 -12.92 -6.04
CA GLY A 26 4.78 -12.66 -5.18
C GLY A 26 4.80 -13.57 -3.95
N ALA A 27 3.70 -13.67 -3.21
CA ALA A 27 3.63 -14.51 -2.02
C ALA A 27 3.92 -16.00 -2.31
N VAL A 28 3.42 -16.52 -3.43
CA VAL A 28 3.68 -17.89 -3.89
C VAL A 28 5.13 -18.04 -4.33
N TYR A 29 5.61 -17.16 -5.21
CA TYR A 29 6.99 -17.21 -5.73
C TYR A 29 8.03 -17.18 -4.60
N PHE A 30 7.89 -16.28 -3.63
CA PHE A 30 8.82 -16.18 -2.51
C PHE A 30 8.62 -17.27 -1.46
N GLY A 31 7.41 -17.84 -1.35
CA GLY A 31 7.18 -19.01 -0.53
C GLY A 31 7.94 -20.23 -1.04
N VAL A 32 7.79 -20.51 -2.35
CA VAL A 32 8.47 -21.62 -3.04
C VAL A 32 9.98 -21.43 -3.09
N LYS A 33 10.45 -20.19 -3.34
CA LYS A 33 11.88 -19.87 -3.44
C LYS A 33 12.54 -19.52 -2.09
N SER A 34 11.85 -19.71 -0.97
CA SER A 34 12.45 -19.48 0.35
C SER A 34 13.46 -20.58 0.67
N GLN A 35 14.65 -20.21 1.15
CA GLN A 35 15.73 -21.15 1.51
C GLN A 35 15.35 -22.11 2.65
N ALA A 36 14.29 -21.79 3.39
CA ALA A 36 13.72 -22.56 4.50
C ALA A 36 12.88 -23.78 4.06
N GLY A 37 12.61 -23.92 2.76
CA GLY A 37 11.80 -25.00 2.19
C GLY A 37 10.27 -24.81 2.36
N PRO A 38 9.44 -25.52 1.57
CA PRO A 38 7.98 -25.30 1.52
C PRO A 38 7.26 -25.52 2.86
N GLY A 39 7.77 -26.45 3.69
CA GLY A 39 7.19 -26.78 4.99
C GLY A 39 7.33 -25.66 6.02
N GLU A 40 8.45 -24.92 6.04
CA GLU A 40 8.64 -23.78 6.93
C GLU A 40 7.82 -22.56 6.53
N TRP A 41 7.71 -22.32 5.23
CA TRP A 41 6.80 -21.30 4.71
C TRP A 41 5.35 -21.59 5.13
N MET A 42 4.89 -22.84 5.02
CA MET A 42 3.55 -23.25 5.44
C MET A 42 3.34 -23.05 6.95
N ARG A 43 4.33 -23.37 7.78
CA ARG A 43 4.31 -23.10 9.23
C ARG A 43 4.22 -21.61 9.53
N GLY A 44 4.97 -20.75 8.83
CA GLY A 44 4.91 -19.30 8.96
C GLY A 44 3.56 -18.71 8.52
N VAL A 45 2.99 -19.23 7.43
CA VAL A 45 1.63 -18.88 6.99
C VAL A 45 0.61 -19.26 8.06
N ARG A 46 0.66 -20.48 8.61
CA ARG A 46 -0.22 -20.94 9.70
C ARG A 46 -0.11 -20.07 10.96
N ARG A 47 1.10 -19.66 11.35
CA ARG A 47 1.31 -18.76 12.50
C ARG A 47 0.70 -17.37 12.30
N THR A 48 0.75 -16.84 11.08
CA THR A 48 0.16 -15.53 10.76
C THR A 48 -1.32 -15.60 10.36
N LEU A 49 -1.82 -16.81 10.09
CA LEU A 49 -3.19 -17.10 9.68
C LEU A 49 -4.27 -16.53 10.63
N PRO A 50 -4.23 -16.74 11.96
CA PRO A 50 -5.28 -16.23 12.85
C PRO A 50 -5.37 -14.71 12.79
N ARG A 51 -4.24 -14.01 12.77
CA ARG A 51 -4.20 -12.55 12.60
C ARG A 51 -4.75 -12.12 11.24
N ARG A 52 -4.41 -12.83 10.16
CA ARG A 52 -4.94 -12.56 8.81
C ARG A 52 -6.45 -12.79 8.75
N LEU A 53 -6.95 -13.88 9.34
CA LEU A 53 -8.36 -14.20 9.42
C LEU A 53 -9.13 -13.15 10.24
N LEU A 54 -8.58 -12.69 11.37
CA LEU A 54 -9.18 -11.61 12.15
C LEU A 54 -9.27 -10.30 11.35
N LEU A 55 -8.23 -9.97 10.57
CA LEU A 55 -8.26 -8.78 9.70
C LEU A 55 -9.29 -8.93 8.58
N ILE A 56 -9.38 -10.11 7.95
CA ILE A 56 -10.37 -10.40 6.90
C ILE A 56 -11.79 -10.36 7.48
N ALA A 57 -12.01 -10.98 8.66
CA ALA A 57 -13.29 -10.97 9.35
C ALA A 57 -13.69 -9.55 9.77
N GLY A 58 -12.74 -8.74 10.27
CA GLY A 58 -12.97 -7.33 10.58
C GLY A 58 -13.31 -6.50 9.34
N ALA A 59 -12.59 -6.70 8.22
CA ALA A 59 -12.89 -6.04 6.95
C ALA A 59 -14.27 -6.46 6.39
N TYR A 60 -14.62 -7.74 6.52
CA TYR A 60 -15.93 -8.25 6.14
C TYR A 60 -17.05 -7.67 7.00
N ALA A 61 -16.90 -7.69 8.33
CA ALA A 61 -17.84 -7.09 9.27
C ALA A 61 -18.02 -5.60 9.01
N PHE A 62 -16.93 -4.86 8.75
CA PHE A 62 -16.98 -3.46 8.33
C PHE A 62 -17.75 -3.28 7.01
N SER A 63 -17.52 -4.14 6.01
CA SER A 63 -18.24 -4.08 4.74
C SER A 63 -19.75 -4.36 4.90
N VAL A 64 -20.13 -5.28 5.80
CA VAL A 64 -21.53 -5.55 6.14
C VAL A 64 -22.13 -4.34 6.84
N LEU A 65 -21.45 -3.78 7.83
CA LEU A 65 -21.91 -2.61 8.58
C LEU A 65 -22.16 -1.41 7.66
N VAL A 66 -21.23 -1.13 6.75
CA VAL A 66 -21.40 -0.08 5.73
C VAL A 66 -22.66 -0.33 4.90
N ARG A 67 -22.91 -1.57 4.46
CA ARG A 67 -24.09 -1.92 3.65
C ARG A 67 -25.42 -1.77 4.40
N GLN A 68 -25.42 -1.73 5.74
CA GLN A 68 -26.63 -1.50 6.53
C GLN A 68 -27.16 -0.05 6.43
N PHE A 69 -26.31 0.91 6.01
CA PHE A 69 -26.68 2.33 5.96
C PHE A 69 -26.61 2.92 4.53
N PRO A 70 -27.30 2.34 3.53
CA PRO A 70 -27.16 2.76 2.13
C PRO A 70 -27.58 4.22 1.90
N GLN A 71 -28.59 4.69 2.63
CA GLN A 71 -29.09 6.06 2.55
C GLN A 71 -28.04 7.09 2.99
N PHE A 72 -27.23 6.78 4.00
CA PHE A 72 -26.15 7.66 4.45
C PHE A 72 -25.07 7.80 3.37
N TRP A 73 -24.64 6.68 2.78
CA TRP A 73 -23.62 6.68 1.73
C TRP A 73 -24.12 7.33 0.44
N HIS A 74 -25.39 7.16 0.11
CA HIS A 74 -25.99 7.81 -1.06
C HIS A 74 -26.01 9.35 -0.91
N ARG A 75 -26.17 9.88 0.31
CA ARG A 75 -26.07 11.34 0.56
C ARG A 75 -24.64 11.87 0.41
N LEU A 76 -23.64 11.03 0.68
CA LEU A 76 -22.22 11.32 0.46
C LEU A 76 -21.76 11.02 -0.96
N GLN A 77 -22.64 10.48 -1.80
CA GLN A 77 -22.32 10.14 -3.18
C GLN A 77 -22.18 11.44 -3.98
N TYR A 78 -20.94 11.80 -4.25
CA TYR A 78 -20.60 12.90 -5.14
C TYR A 78 -19.74 12.34 -6.27
N TRP A 79 -20.06 12.72 -7.51
CA TRP A 79 -19.30 12.27 -8.68
C TRP A 79 -19.23 13.40 -9.70
N GLN A 80 -18.03 13.65 -10.21
CA GLN A 80 -17.75 14.68 -11.22
C GLN A 80 -16.83 14.09 -12.30
N PRO A 81 -17.12 14.25 -13.59
CA PRO A 81 -16.33 13.64 -14.66
C PRO A 81 -14.84 14.00 -14.62
N VAL A 82 -14.52 15.27 -14.35
CA VAL A 82 -13.13 15.75 -14.29
C VAL A 82 -12.38 15.11 -13.13
N LEU A 83 -12.97 15.10 -11.93
CA LEU A 83 -12.39 14.41 -10.78
C LEU A 83 -12.25 12.90 -11.05
N ALA A 84 -13.20 12.33 -11.77
CA ALA A 84 -13.20 10.90 -12.07
C ALA A 84 -12.06 10.49 -13.01
N LEU A 85 -11.78 11.31 -14.03
CA LEU A 85 -10.62 11.13 -14.91
C LEU A 85 -9.29 11.31 -14.16
N LEU A 86 -9.18 12.35 -13.32
CA LEU A 86 -8.00 12.55 -12.46
C LEU A 86 -7.80 11.37 -11.49
N GLY A 87 -8.89 10.86 -10.92
CA GLY A 87 -8.89 9.68 -10.07
C GLY A 87 -8.40 8.43 -10.78
N ALA A 88 -8.86 8.19 -12.01
CA ALA A 88 -8.41 7.08 -12.83
C ALA A 88 -6.92 7.19 -13.18
N LEU A 89 -6.45 8.37 -13.59
CA LEU A 89 -5.03 8.61 -13.85
C LEU A 89 -4.18 8.34 -12.59
N LEU A 90 -4.63 8.82 -11.43
CA LEU A 90 -3.98 8.57 -10.15
C LEU A 90 -3.95 7.07 -9.83
N ALA A 91 -5.04 6.34 -10.03
CA ALA A 91 -5.12 4.90 -9.77
C ALA A 91 -4.16 4.09 -10.67
N VAL A 92 -4.05 4.45 -11.95
CA VAL A 92 -3.11 3.82 -12.89
C VAL A 92 -1.67 4.11 -12.48
N ALA A 93 -1.33 5.37 -12.22
CA ALA A 93 0.01 5.77 -11.77
C ALA A 93 0.39 5.09 -10.44
N SER A 94 -0.56 4.96 -9.52
CA SER A 94 -0.38 4.31 -8.22
C SER A 94 -0.15 2.81 -8.36
N THR A 95 -0.90 2.14 -9.25
CA THR A 95 -0.68 0.73 -9.60
C THR A 95 0.71 0.53 -10.18
N ALA A 96 1.14 1.39 -11.10
CA ALA A 96 2.48 1.32 -11.69
C ALA A 96 3.59 1.52 -10.64
N LEU A 97 3.46 2.52 -9.76
CA LEU A 97 4.41 2.77 -8.67
C LEU A 97 4.52 1.55 -7.74
N LEU A 98 3.37 0.95 -7.41
CA LEU A 98 3.32 -0.23 -6.55
C LEU A 98 4.01 -1.42 -7.20
N LEU A 99 3.76 -1.69 -8.48
CA LEU A 99 4.41 -2.78 -9.22
C LEU A 99 5.92 -2.54 -9.33
N TRP A 100 6.33 -1.31 -9.61
CA TRP A 100 7.75 -0.93 -9.65
C TRP A 100 8.41 -1.13 -8.29
N ALA A 101 7.78 -0.67 -7.21
CA ALA A 101 8.26 -0.85 -5.85
C ALA A 101 8.36 -2.31 -5.44
N ARG A 102 7.37 -3.12 -5.86
CA ARG A 102 7.35 -4.55 -5.60
C ARG A 102 8.45 -5.29 -6.35
N TRP A 103 8.72 -4.88 -7.58
CA TRP A 103 9.79 -5.43 -8.41
C TRP A 103 11.17 -5.10 -7.84
N VAL A 104 11.42 -3.82 -7.51
CA VAL A 104 12.69 -3.37 -6.91
C VAL A 104 12.94 -4.03 -5.56
N LEU A 105 11.90 -4.21 -4.73
CA LEU A 105 12.04 -4.89 -3.45
C LEU A 105 12.26 -6.41 -3.61
N GLY A 106 11.83 -6.98 -4.73
CA GLY A 106 12.24 -8.30 -5.21
C GLY A 106 12.20 -9.39 -4.14
N THR A 107 13.32 -10.12 -4.02
CA THR A 107 13.52 -11.19 -3.03
C THR A 107 13.61 -10.70 -1.60
N MET A 108 13.94 -9.42 -1.35
CA MET A 108 14.01 -8.87 0.01
C MET A 108 12.63 -8.71 0.67
N TRP A 109 11.55 -8.87 -0.09
CA TRP A 109 10.19 -8.90 0.45
C TRP A 109 9.92 -10.19 1.24
N ALA A 110 10.08 -10.12 2.56
CA ALA A 110 9.80 -11.23 3.44
C ALA A 110 8.33 -11.20 3.89
N SER A 111 7.51 -12.14 3.39
CA SER A 111 6.11 -12.32 3.85
C SER A 111 6.00 -12.92 5.26
N VAL A 112 7.13 -13.41 5.77
CA VAL A 112 7.39 -13.88 7.14
C VAL A 112 8.65 -13.15 7.59
N PRO A 113 8.69 -12.53 8.78
CA PRO A 113 9.90 -11.89 9.30
C PRO A 113 10.93 -12.99 9.62
N MET A 114 11.63 -13.46 8.60
CA MET A 114 12.87 -14.19 8.76
C MET A 114 13.98 -13.19 8.49
N VAL A 115 14.77 -12.96 9.54
CA VAL A 115 16.03 -12.25 9.49
C VAL A 115 16.88 -12.95 8.43
N ARG A 116 16.88 -12.44 7.21
CA ARG A 116 17.91 -12.81 6.25
C ARG A 116 19.16 -12.06 6.69
N GLU A 117 20.26 -12.79 6.85
CA GLU A 117 21.55 -12.28 7.35
C GLU A 117 22.15 -11.13 6.51
N HIS A 118 21.53 -10.77 5.38
CA HIS A 118 21.90 -9.63 4.54
C HIS A 118 20.67 -8.78 4.15
N HIS A 119 19.90 -8.32 5.13
CA HIS A 119 18.92 -7.27 4.89
C HIS A 119 19.69 -5.99 4.53
N GLU A 120 19.71 -5.63 3.25
CA GLU A 120 20.31 -4.38 2.79
C GLU A 120 19.26 -3.27 2.74
N LEU A 121 19.63 -2.07 3.18
CA LEU A 121 18.77 -0.90 3.06
C LEU A 121 18.63 -0.48 1.59
N ARG A 122 17.44 -0.72 1.01
CA ARG A 122 17.13 -0.33 -0.37
C ARG A 122 16.76 1.15 -0.45
N THR A 123 17.53 1.89 -1.23
CA THR A 123 17.35 3.35 -1.44
C THR A 123 17.25 3.71 -2.93
N ASP A 124 17.23 2.70 -3.80
CA ASP A 124 17.18 2.80 -5.25
C ASP A 124 15.75 2.67 -5.82
N GLY A 125 15.61 2.86 -7.14
CA GLY A 125 14.30 2.83 -7.79
C GLY A 125 13.28 3.79 -7.16
N PRO A 126 12.06 3.34 -6.83
CA PRO A 126 11.02 4.21 -6.24
C PRO A 126 11.32 4.57 -4.78
N TYR A 127 12.23 3.85 -4.11
CA TYR A 127 12.66 4.16 -2.74
C TYR A 127 13.48 5.46 -2.68
N ARG A 128 14.00 5.96 -3.82
CA ARG A 128 14.62 7.31 -3.85
C ARG A 128 13.59 8.44 -3.77
N LEU A 129 12.33 8.17 -4.15
CA LEU A 129 11.26 9.17 -4.22
C LEU A 129 10.52 9.28 -2.89
N VAL A 130 10.17 8.13 -2.32
CA VAL A 130 9.47 8.00 -1.03
C VAL A 130 9.95 6.72 -0.34
N ARG A 131 10.00 6.72 1.00
CA ARG A 131 10.47 5.55 1.75
C ARG A 131 9.51 4.37 1.67
N HIS A 132 8.23 4.65 1.51
CA HIS A 132 7.15 3.65 1.48
C HIS A 132 6.36 3.71 0.17
N PRO A 133 6.98 3.39 -0.98
CA PRO A 133 6.33 3.53 -2.29
C PRO A 133 5.16 2.57 -2.48
N ILE A 134 5.18 1.38 -1.85
CA ILE A 134 4.04 0.45 -1.84
C ILE A 134 2.83 1.09 -1.12
N TYR A 135 3.05 1.71 0.04
CA TYR A 135 1.97 2.36 0.80
C TYR A 135 1.48 3.63 0.12
N THR A 136 2.39 4.34 -0.56
CA THR A 136 2.05 5.48 -1.42
C THR A 136 1.13 5.04 -2.56
N GLY A 137 1.49 3.97 -3.27
CA GLY A 137 0.66 3.40 -4.32
C GLY A 137 -0.67 2.86 -3.79
N LEU A 138 -0.69 2.20 -2.63
CA LEU A 138 -1.95 1.72 -2.05
C LEU A 138 -2.89 2.88 -1.68
N LEU A 139 -2.36 3.94 -1.06
CA LEU A 139 -3.14 5.12 -0.72
C LEU A 139 -3.64 5.84 -1.97
N GLY A 140 -2.79 6.00 -2.98
CA GLY A 140 -3.15 6.59 -4.26
C GLY A 140 -4.19 5.77 -5.04
N LEU A 141 -4.15 4.44 -4.96
CA LEU A 141 -5.17 3.56 -5.54
C LEU A 141 -6.53 3.72 -4.85
N ILE A 142 -6.55 3.83 -3.51
CA ILE A 142 -7.78 4.07 -2.73
C ILE A 142 -8.37 5.45 -3.06
N ILE A 143 -7.54 6.50 -3.05
CA ILE A 143 -7.97 7.87 -3.37
C ILE A 143 -8.42 7.95 -4.83
N GLY A 144 -7.66 7.38 -5.75
CA GLY A 144 -7.98 7.35 -7.18
C GLY A 144 -9.29 6.62 -7.46
N GLY A 145 -9.51 5.47 -6.82
CA GLY A 145 -10.78 4.73 -6.87
C GLY A 145 -11.97 5.54 -6.33
N MET A 146 -11.79 6.22 -5.19
CA MET A 146 -12.82 7.12 -4.63
C MET A 146 -13.17 8.25 -5.61
N LEU A 147 -12.17 8.90 -6.22
CA LEU A 147 -12.40 9.99 -7.16
C LEU A 147 -13.06 9.48 -8.46
N ALA A 148 -12.63 8.32 -8.98
CA ALA A 148 -13.13 7.71 -10.21
C ALA A 148 -14.55 7.16 -10.10
N CYS A 149 -14.86 6.46 -9.00
CA CYS A 149 -16.13 5.79 -8.78
C CYS A 149 -17.13 6.63 -7.96
N GLY A 150 -16.68 7.76 -7.40
CA GLY A 150 -17.47 8.64 -6.56
C GLY A 150 -17.20 8.44 -5.08
N PHE A 151 -17.45 9.53 -4.33
CA PHE A 151 -17.44 9.54 -2.87
C PHE A 151 -18.56 8.64 -2.32
N GLY A 152 -18.60 8.41 -1.00
CA GLY A 152 -19.59 7.52 -0.37
C GLY A 152 -18.90 6.44 0.44
N VAL A 153 -19.16 5.17 0.14
CA VAL A 153 -18.54 4.04 0.86
C VAL A 153 -17.00 4.09 0.84
N TRP A 154 -16.41 4.58 -0.26
CA TRP A 154 -14.96 4.75 -0.39
C TRP A 154 -14.37 5.68 0.68
N THR A 155 -15.15 6.66 1.17
CA THR A 155 -14.74 7.55 2.26
C THR A 155 -14.54 6.78 3.56
N ALA A 156 -15.41 5.81 3.86
CA ALA A 156 -15.29 4.95 5.03
C ALA A 156 -13.98 4.13 4.99
N PHE A 157 -13.68 3.54 3.83
CA PHE A 157 -12.44 2.80 3.62
C PHE A 157 -11.21 3.69 3.80
N LEU A 158 -11.24 4.92 3.30
CA LEU A 158 -10.13 5.87 3.44
C LEU A 158 -9.90 6.26 4.91
N VAL A 159 -10.97 6.54 5.67
CA VAL A 159 -10.90 6.87 7.10
C VAL A 159 -10.29 5.74 7.93
N VAL A 160 -10.50 4.48 7.55
CA VAL A 160 -9.88 3.32 8.23
C VAL A 160 -8.47 3.06 7.72
N ALA A 161 -8.25 3.12 6.40
CA ALA A 161 -6.98 2.78 5.78
C ALA A 161 -5.86 3.77 6.13
N VAL A 162 -6.15 5.08 6.18
CA VAL A 162 -5.14 6.11 6.43
C VAL A 162 -4.48 5.97 7.82
N PRO A 163 -5.22 5.93 8.94
CA PRO A 163 -4.61 5.75 10.26
C PRO A 163 -3.86 4.42 10.38
N TRP A 164 -4.40 3.35 9.80
CA TRP A 164 -3.74 2.04 9.79
C TRP A 164 -2.41 2.08 9.03
N LEU A 165 -2.37 2.69 7.85
CA LEU A 165 -1.16 2.86 7.05
C LEU A 165 -0.14 3.75 7.75
N LEU A 166 -0.56 4.87 8.35
CA LEU A 166 0.33 5.75 9.10
C LEU A 166 0.95 5.04 10.31
N ARG A 167 0.18 4.21 11.02
CA ARG A 167 0.72 3.36 12.09
C ARG A 167 1.73 2.36 11.55
N ARG A 168 1.43 1.71 10.42
CA ARG A 168 2.34 0.75 9.77
C ARG A 168 3.66 1.40 9.37
N VAL A 169 3.61 2.56 8.74
CA VAL A 169 4.78 3.37 8.37
C VAL A 169 5.65 3.66 9.59
N ARG A 170 5.06 4.06 10.72
CA ARG A 170 5.83 4.33 11.95
C ARG A 170 6.52 3.08 12.48
N VAL A 171 5.79 1.98 12.61
CA VAL A 171 6.35 0.71 13.09
C VAL A 171 7.49 0.23 12.19
N GLU A 172 7.35 0.37 10.88
CA GLU A 172 8.42 0.00 9.94
C GLU A 172 9.61 0.95 9.99
N ASP A 173 9.37 2.27 10.07
CA ASP A 173 10.45 3.25 10.24
C ASP A 173 11.25 2.98 11.54
N ASP A 174 10.58 2.62 12.64
CA ASP A 174 11.21 2.29 13.91
C ASP A 174 12.04 0.99 13.80
N LEU A 175 11.49 -0.05 13.15
CA LEU A 175 12.21 -1.30 12.89
C LEU A 175 13.45 -1.07 12.02
N MET A 176 13.33 -0.27 10.97
CA MET A 176 14.46 0.07 10.09
C MET A 176 15.50 0.91 10.83
N ALA A 177 15.08 1.85 11.68
CA ALA A 177 16.00 2.62 12.52
C ALA A 177 16.77 1.72 13.51
N HIS A 178 16.10 0.75 14.13
CA HIS A 178 16.75 -0.22 15.01
C HIS A 178 17.72 -1.14 14.26
N GLN A 179 17.41 -1.54 13.04
CA GLN A 179 18.24 -2.48 12.27
C GLN A 179 19.44 -1.81 11.57
N PHE A 180 19.26 -0.59 11.04
CA PHE A 180 20.25 0.08 10.18
C PHE A 180 20.86 1.35 10.78
N GLY A 181 20.32 1.84 11.91
CA GLY A 181 20.84 2.99 12.65
C GLY A 181 21.08 4.22 11.77
N ALA A 182 22.30 4.75 11.84
CA ALA A 182 22.69 6.00 11.17
C ALA A 182 22.50 5.98 9.64
N ALA A 183 22.63 4.82 8.99
CA ALA A 183 22.42 4.72 7.54
C ALA A 183 20.95 5.00 7.17
N TYR A 184 20.02 4.50 7.98
CA TYR A 184 18.60 4.75 7.81
C TYR A 184 18.23 6.18 8.19
N ASP A 185 18.85 6.75 9.22
CA ASP A 185 18.62 8.16 9.57
C ASP A 185 19.04 9.13 8.47
N ALA A 186 20.21 8.91 7.85
CA ALA A 186 20.68 9.68 6.70
C ALA A 186 19.74 9.56 5.49
N TYR A 187 19.18 8.36 5.26
CA TYR A 187 18.17 8.13 4.24
C TYR A 187 16.84 8.82 4.58
N ARG A 188 16.37 8.69 5.83
CA ARG A 188 15.14 9.31 6.36
C ARG A 188 15.18 10.84 6.32
N ALA A 189 16.35 11.45 6.48
CA ALA A 189 16.52 12.89 6.35
C ALA A 189 16.26 13.37 4.90
N ARG A 190 16.71 12.60 3.90
CA ARG A 190 16.66 12.98 2.47
C ARG A 190 15.35 12.62 1.78
N VAL A 191 14.78 11.46 2.10
CA VAL A 191 13.63 10.91 1.36
C VAL A 191 12.36 11.01 2.22
N PRO A 192 11.23 11.55 1.72
CA PRO A 192 9.97 11.63 2.46
C PRO A 192 9.29 10.27 2.65
N ALA A 193 8.37 10.15 3.60
CA ALA A 193 7.74 8.88 3.93
C ALA A 193 6.77 8.38 2.83
N LEU A 194 5.80 9.21 2.44
CA LEU A 194 4.67 8.82 1.59
C LEU A 194 4.40 9.77 0.42
N ILE A 195 4.61 11.07 0.57
CA ILE A 195 4.35 12.05 -0.49
C ILE A 195 5.70 12.59 -0.97
N PRO A 196 6.00 12.53 -2.28
CA PRO A 196 7.26 12.99 -2.85
C PRO A 196 7.30 14.52 -2.87
N TRP A 197 7.52 15.12 -1.70
CA TRP A 197 7.68 16.56 -1.53
C TRP A 197 9.17 16.89 -1.33
N PRO A 198 9.73 17.95 -1.92
CA PRO A 198 11.11 18.34 -1.70
C PRO A 198 11.31 18.63 -0.22
N ARG A 199 12.07 17.78 0.48
CA ARG A 199 12.54 18.10 1.81
C ARG A 199 13.67 19.11 1.65
N ARG A 200 13.46 20.34 2.14
CA ARG A 200 14.58 21.26 2.36
C ARG A 200 15.55 20.53 3.27
N THR A 201 16.72 20.19 2.73
CA THR A 201 17.87 19.81 3.55
C THR A 201 18.04 20.95 4.55
N ARG A 202 17.74 20.71 5.83
CA ARG A 202 18.24 21.61 6.87
C ARG A 202 19.75 21.45 6.79
N GLY A 203 20.41 22.42 6.17
CA GLY A 203 21.84 22.56 6.28
C GLY A 203 22.16 22.53 7.77
N SER A 204 22.95 21.56 8.18
CA SER A 204 23.69 21.61 9.42
C SER A 204 24.58 22.85 9.31
N GLY A 205 24.04 23.98 9.77
CA GLY A 205 24.81 25.20 10.00
C GLY A 205 25.86 24.87 11.05
N ALA A 206 27.09 25.21 10.70
CA ALA A 206 28.25 25.15 11.56
C ALA A 206 27.98 25.82 12.93
N GLY A 207 28.55 25.21 13.96
CA GLY A 207 28.77 25.77 15.29
C GLY A 207 29.98 25.06 15.86
#